data_AF-A0A6P2FTV8-F1
#
_entry.id   AF-A0A6P2FTV8-F1
#
_cell.length_a   1.000
_cell.length_b   1.000
_cell.length_c   1.000
_cell.angle_alpha   90.00
_cell.angle_beta   90.00
_cell.angle_gamma   90.00
#
_symmetry.space_group_name_H-M   'P 1'
#
loop_
_entity.id
_entity.type
_entity.pdbx_description
1 polymer ?
#
loop_
_entity_poly.entity_id
_entity_poly.type
_entity_poly.pdbx_seq_one_letter_code
_entity_poly.pdbx_strand_id
1 'polypeptide(L)'
;MNLSSYPSRSFRKLWHQGSLNPVDKGVRGVSYEGAGLSVSQHPDAWEQIARLGGLPLWVLSRKDRSAGRFIDYRRLGPSQQHKLAQEGTRRGWLQRATRHRLQWTDPEVGDKRYCLFADEDKARAEADDIEQWAENITTDLIEMDVATPLLAKVTGQEVSDDLAVDMVLTGIVEELDVFDGVWWADRLDPANFSAPRGCISMSALCRWDVEQRAPARR
;
A
#
# COMPACT_ATOMS: atom_id res chain seq x y z
N MET A 1 -20.44 6.25 2.79
CA MET A 1 -20.04 5.81 1.44
C MET A 1 -20.47 4.36 1.25
N ASN A 2 -21.00 3.97 0.08
CA ASN A 2 -21.35 2.57 -0.21
C ASN A 2 -20.26 1.93 -1.08
N LEU A 3 -19.60 0.88 -0.56
CA LEU A 3 -18.53 0.15 -1.24
C LEU A 3 -19.02 -1.12 -1.97
N SER A 4 -20.31 -1.45 -1.94
CA SER A 4 -20.83 -2.71 -2.50
C SER A 4 -20.61 -2.85 -4.02
N SER A 5 -20.49 -1.74 -4.74
CA SER A 5 -20.22 -1.71 -6.18
C SER A 5 -18.72 -1.66 -6.54
N TYR A 6 -17.84 -1.69 -5.54
CA TYR A 6 -16.41 -1.66 -5.77
C TYR A 6 -15.94 -3.03 -6.27
N PRO A 7 -15.04 -3.08 -7.26
CA PRO A 7 -14.44 -4.33 -7.70
C PRO A 7 -13.76 -5.00 -6.52
N SER A 8 -13.93 -6.33 -6.44
CA SER A 8 -13.36 -7.11 -5.34
C SER A 8 -12.78 -8.43 -5.83
N ARG A 9 -11.91 -8.99 -5.00
CA ARG A 9 -11.35 -10.34 -5.13
C ARG A 9 -11.62 -11.12 -3.87
N SER A 10 -11.65 -12.44 -4.03
CA SER A 10 -11.88 -13.35 -2.91
C SER A 10 -10.76 -14.38 -2.79
N PHE A 11 -10.31 -14.62 -1.57
CA PHE A 11 -9.20 -15.54 -1.28
C PHE A 11 -9.58 -16.51 -0.18
N ARG A 12 -9.43 -17.81 -0.43
CA ARG A 12 -9.60 -18.86 0.60
C ARG A 12 -8.39 -19.00 1.50
N LYS A 13 -7.22 -18.64 0.98
CA LYS A 13 -5.92 -18.84 1.62
C LYS A 13 -5.00 -17.70 1.24
N LEU A 14 -4.36 -17.14 2.25
CA LEU A 14 -3.36 -16.09 2.14
C LEU A 14 -2.18 -16.40 3.05
N TRP A 15 -1.08 -15.69 2.83
CA TRP A 15 0.15 -15.84 3.60
C TRP A 15 0.59 -14.50 4.15
N HIS A 16 1.08 -14.50 5.39
CA HIS A 16 1.76 -13.36 6.00
C HIS A 16 3.18 -13.77 6.34
N GLN A 17 4.17 -13.00 5.90
CA GLN A 17 5.57 -13.16 6.27
C GLN A 17 5.92 -12.06 7.28
N GLY A 18 6.22 -12.42 8.53
CA GLY A 18 6.52 -11.42 9.56
C GLY A 18 6.05 -11.77 10.97
N SER A 19 6.07 -10.75 11.82
CA SER A 19 5.56 -10.85 13.19
C SER A 19 4.06 -10.59 13.24
N LEU A 20 3.35 -11.40 14.03
CA LEU A 20 1.95 -11.14 14.40
C LEU A 20 1.82 -10.36 15.71
N ASN A 21 2.94 -9.99 16.34
CA ASN A 21 2.91 -9.17 17.54
C ASN A 21 2.62 -7.71 17.17
N PRO A 22 1.50 -7.12 17.64
CA PRO A 22 1.11 -5.77 17.23
C PRO A 22 2.16 -4.69 17.55
N VAL A 23 2.98 -4.88 18.59
CA VAL A 23 4.03 -3.89 18.94
C VAL A 23 5.18 -3.85 17.94
N ASP A 24 5.32 -4.86 17.08
CA ASP A 24 6.36 -4.90 16.04
C ASP A 24 5.93 -4.11 14.78
N LYS A 25 4.66 -3.69 14.69
CA LYS A 25 4.14 -2.93 13.55
C LYS A 25 4.83 -1.56 13.49
N GLY A 26 5.33 -1.19 12.32
CA GLY A 26 6.02 0.09 12.09
C GLY A 26 7.49 0.13 12.53
N VAL A 27 7.97 -0.86 13.31
CA VAL A 27 9.38 -0.90 13.77
C VAL A 27 10.37 -0.98 12.61
N ARG A 28 9.96 -1.60 11.49
CA ARG A 28 10.78 -1.74 10.27
C ARG A 28 10.49 -0.69 9.20
N GLY A 29 9.82 0.40 9.58
CA GLY A 29 9.44 1.50 8.69
C GLY A 29 7.98 1.49 8.27
N VAL A 30 7.66 2.34 7.29
CA VAL A 30 6.31 2.51 6.75
C VAL A 30 5.90 1.32 5.88
N SER A 31 4.62 0.95 5.93
CA SER A 31 4.01 -0.15 5.20
C SER A 31 3.13 0.40 4.07
N TYR A 32 3.12 -0.26 2.92
CA TYR A 32 2.22 0.09 1.83
C TYR A 32 0.76 -0.35 2.08
N GLU A 33 0.51 -0.95 3.24
CA GLU A 33 -0.76 -1.57 3.65
C GLU A 33 -1.42 -0.84 4.83
N GLY A 34 -0.82 0.26 5.31
CA GLY A 34 -1.32 0.98 6.48
C GLY A 34 -1.29 0.13 7.75
N ALA A 35 -2.32 0.27 8.58
CA ALA A 35 -2.47 -0.46 9.83
C ALA A 35 -2.75 -1.96 9.65
N GLY A 36 -3.23 -2.38 8.47
CA GLY A 36 -3.67 -3.76 8.23
C GLY A 36 -2.55 -4.79 8.29
N LEU A 37 -2.93 -6.06 8.48
CA LEU A 37 -2.01 -7.18 8.40
C LEU A 37 -1.69 -7.47 6.93
N SER A 38 -0.43 -7.26 6.54
CA SER A 38 0.02 -7.50 5.16
C SER A 38 -0.08 -8.99 4.79
N VAL A 39 -0.63 -9.27 3.62
CA VAL A 39 -0.89 -10.62 3.13
C VAL A 39 -0.62 -10.73 1.63
N SER A 40 -0.25 -11.93 1.16
CA SER A 40 -0.05 -12.22 -0.25
C SER A 40 -0.46 -13.65 -0.62
N GLN A 41 -0.57 -13.94 -1.91
CA GLN A 41 -0.63 -15.30 -2.47
C GLN A 41 0.76 -15.85 -2.87
N HIS A 42 1.81 -15.03 -2.81
CA HIS A 42 3.15 -15.33 -3.30
C HIS A 42 4.18 -15.18 -2.16
N PRO A 43 4.19 -16.06 -1.15
CA PRO A 43 5.05 -15.93 0.02
C PRO A 43 6.54 -15.90 -0.34
N ASP A 44 6.97 -16.74 -1.28
CA ASP A 44 8.39 -16.83 -1.68
C ASP A 44 8.87 -15.54 -2.36
N ALA A 45 8.00 -14.90 -3.17
CA ALA A 45 8.30 -13.60 -3.76
C ALA A 45 8.41 -12.52 -2.69
N TRP A 46 7.51 -12.51 -1.70
CA TRP A 46 7.57 -11.55 -0.60
C TRP A 46 8.78 -11.73 0.31
N GLU A 47 9.20 -12.98 0.55
CA GLU A 47 10.44 -13.27 1.27
C GLU A 47 11.65 -12.65 0.56
N GLN A 48 11.71 -12.77 -0.77
CA GLN A 48 12.75 -12.16 -1.60
C GLN A 48 12.69 -10.63 -1.60
N ILE A 49 11.50 -10.05 -1.82
CA ILE A 49 11.31 -8.60 -1.97
C ILE A 49 11.55 -7.87 -0.66
N ALA A 50 10.85 -8.28 0.41
CA ALA A 50 10.89 -7.57 1.68
C ALA A 50 12.14 -7.91 2.51
N ARG A 51 13.00 -8.82 2.01
CA ARG A 51 14.25 -9.27 2.65
C ARG A 51 14.04 -9.66 4.12
N LEU A 52 12.87 -10.23 4.43
CA LEU A 52 12.41 -10.56 5.78
C LEU A 52 13.03 -11.86 6.34
N GLY A 53 14.17 -12.28 5.81
CA GLY A 53 14.79 -13.59 6.05
C GLY A 53 14.77 -13.99 7.54
N GLY A 54 14.32 -15.22 7.80
CA GLY A 54 14.26 -15.81 9.14
C GLY A 54 13.01 -15.45 9.95
N LEU A 55 12.12 -14.58 9.47
CA LEU A 55 10.83 -14.36 10.12
C LEU A 55 9.85 -15.52 9.87
N PRO A 56 8.88 -15.74 10.78
CA PRO A 56 7.86 -16.75 10.59
C PRO A 56 7.00 -16.50 9.34
N LEU A 57 6.66 -17.59 8.66
CA LEU A 57 5.63 -17.61 7.61
C LEU A 57 4.34 -18.13 8.21
N TRP A 58 3.26 -17.37 8.04
CA TRP A 58 1.93 -17.70 8.53
C TRP A 58 0.99 -17.96 7.38
N VAL A 59 0.07 -18.90 7.58
CA VAL A 59 -1.01 -19.23 6.68
C VAL A 59 -2.31 -18.72 7.31
N LEU A 60 -3.11 -18.03 6.51
CA LEU A 60 -4.38 -17.46 6.93
C LEU A 60 -5.53 -18.02 6.10
N SER A 61 -6.60 -18.42 6.78
CA SER A 61 -7.88 -18.82 6.18
C SER A 61 -9.05 -18.35 7.04
N ARG A 62 -10.20 -18.05 6.45
CA ARG A 62 -11.37 -17.65 7.24
C ARG A 62 -11.92 -18.82 8.08
N LYS A 63 -12.31 -18.50 9.32
CA LYS A 63 -12.88 -19.44 10.31
C LYS A 63 -14.15 -20.14 9.82
N ASP A 64 -14.97 -19.40 9.07
CA ASP A 64 -16.22 -19.89 8.47
C ASP A 64 -16.01 -20.70 7.17
N ARG A 65 -14.76 -20.93 6.77
CA ARG A 65 -14.34 -21.62 5.53
C ARG A 65 -14.79 -20.94 4.23
N SER A 66 -15.33 -19.73 4.31
CA SER A 66 -15.61 -18.89 3.14
C SER A 66 -14.32 -18.27 2.59
N ALA A 67 -14.41 -17.64 1.42
CA ALA A 67 -13.30 -16.84 0.90
C ALA A 67 -13.40 -15.42 1.47
N GLY A 68 -12.30 -14.90 2.01
CA GLY A 68 -12.25 -13.51 2.44
C GLY A 68 -12.29 -12.56 1.26
N ARG A 69 -12.95 -11.42 1.43
CA ARG A 69 -13.35 -10.52 0.34
C ARG A 69 -12.61 -9.19 0.47
N PHE A 70 -11.87 -8.80 -0.56
CA PHE A 70 -11.00 -7.63 -0.56
C PHE A 70 -11.36 -6.70 -1.71
N ILE A 71 -11.30 -5.39 -1.51
CA ILE A 71 -11.46 -4.43 -2.61
C ILE A 71 -10.22 -4.47 -3.49
N ASP A 72 -10.40 -4.65 -4.80
CA ASP A 72 -9.31 -4.63 -5.77
C ASP A 72 -8.99 -3.19 -6.17
N TYR A 73 -7.99 -2.61 -5.53
CA TYR A 73 -7.63 -1.20 -5.70
C TYR A 73 -7.25 -0.88 -7.15
N ARG A 74 -6.50 -1.77 -7.81
CA ARG A 74 -6.01 -1.56 -9.18
C ARG A 74 -7.12 -1.61 -10.22
N ARG A 75 -8.33 -2.08 -9.86
CA ARG A 75 -9.50 -2.10 -10.74
C ARG A 75 -10.45 -0.93 -10.48
N LEU A 76 -10.17 -0.05 -9.53
CA LEU A 76 -11.00 1.13 -9.30
C LEU A 76 -10.95 2.06 -10.50
N GLY A 77 -12.12 2.36 -11.06
CA GLY A 77 -12.23 3.33 -12.14
C GLY A 77 -12.05 4.78 -11.65
N PRO A 78 -11.82 5.75 -12.55
CA PRO A 78 -11.58 7.15 -12.18
C PRO A 78 -12.67 7.75 -11.29
N SER A 79 -13.95 7.43 -11.53
CA SER A 79 -15.06 7.90 -10.70
C SER A 79 -15.03 7.35 -9.26
N GLN A 80 -14.57 6.11 -9.06
CA GLN A 80 -14.44 5.51 -7.73
C GLN A 80 -13.27 6.14 -6.97
N GLN A 81 -12.12 6.29 -7.64
CA GLN A 81 -10.96 6.97 -7.06
C GLN A 81 -11.29 8.42 -6.68
N HIS A 82 -12.00 9.15 -7.53
CA HIS A 82 -12.44 10.51 -7.23
C HIS A 82 -13.37 10.56 -6.00
N LYS A 83 -14.29 9.60 -5.85
CA LYS A 83 -15.16 9.50 -4.66
C LYS A 83 -14.35 9.19 -3.39
N LEU A 84 -13.30 8.37 -3.47
CA LEU A 84 -12.40 8.11 -2.35
C LEU A 84 -11.66 9.38 -1.93
N ALA A 85 -11.08 10.09 -2.90
CA ALA A 85 -10.42 11.39 -2.68
C ALA A 85 -11.36 12.42 -2.03
N GLN A 86 -12.59 12.55 -2.53
CA GLN A 86 -13.61 13.42 -1.95
C GLN A 86 -13.97 13.02 -0.52
N GLU A 87 -14.14 11.73 -0.25
CA GLU A 87 -14.46 11.23 1.08
C GLU A 87 -13.30 11.46 2.06
N GLY A 88 -12.06 11.22 1.63
CA GLY A 88 -10.86 11.53 2.41
C GLY A 88 -10.77 13.02 2.74
N THR A 89 -11.10 13.90 1.79
CA THR A 89 -11.13 15.35 1.99
C THR A 89 -12.23 15.75 2.97
N ARG A 90 -13.44 15.22 2.81
CA ARG A 90 -14.60 15.46 3.69
C ARG A 90 -14.30 15.06 5.14
N ARG A 91 -13.50 14.02 5.34
CA ARG A 91 -13.08 13.50 6.65
C ARG A 91 -11.86 14.24 7.23
N GLY A 92 -11.26 15.16 6.47
CA GLY A 92 -10.02 15.83 6.85
C GLY A 92 -8.78 14.93 6.82
N TRP A 93 -8.86 13.77 6.17
CA TRP A 93 -7.74 12.83 5.97
C TRP A 93 -6.85 13.26 4.82
N LEU A 94 -7.43 13.94 3.83
CA LEU A 94 -6.72 14.52 2.71
C LEU A 94 -6.94 16.04 2.69
N GLN A 95 -5.97 16.75 2.16
CA GLN A 95 -6.10 18.17 1.79
C GLN A 95 -5.52 18.41 0.39
N ARG A 96 -5.82 19.54 -0.24
CA ARG A 96 -5.13 19.93 -1.49
C ARG A 96 -3.88 20.70 -1.15
N ALA A 97 -2.81 20.35 -1.84
CA ALA A 97 -1.56 21.06 -1.75
C ALA A 97 -0.84 21.00 -3.09
N THR A 98 0.02 22.00 -3.29
CA THR A 98 0.96 22.01 -4.40
C THR A 98 2.20 21.19 -4.04
N ARG A 99 2.72 20.46 -5.03
CA ARG A 99 3.99 19.73 -4.95
C ARG A 99 4.85 20.03 -6.17
N HIS A 100 6.16 20.07 -5.94
CA HIS A 100 7.15 20.01 -7.00
C HIS A 100 7.31 18.54 -7.38
N ARG A 101 6.92 18.18 -8.60
CA ARG A 101 7.10 16.86 -9.17
C ARG A 101 8.34 16.86 -10.06
N LEU A 102 9.42 16.33 -9.52
CA LEU A 102 10.65 16.03 -10.25
C LEU A 102 10.46 14.72 -11.03
N GLN A 103 10.74 14.71 -12.32
CA GLN A 103 10.60 13.54 -13.20
C GLN A 103 11.85 13.35 -14.04
N TRP A 104 12.22 12.10 -14.30
CA TRP A 104 13.35 11.74 -15.15
C TRP A 104 13.09 10.42 -15.87
N THR A 105 13.93 10.11 -16.87
CA THR A 105 13.94 8.78 -17.50
C THR A 105 15.07 7.96 -16.90
N ASP A 106 14.74 6.80 -16.33
CA ASP A 106 15.71 5.87 -15.78
C ASP A 106 16.61 5.34 -16.91
N PRO A 107 17.93 5.56 -16.88
CA PRO A 107 18.81 5.20 -18.00
C PRO A 107 19.00 3.68 -18.15
N GLU A 108 18.77 2.89 -17.10
CA GLU A 108 18.96 1.44 -17.14
C GLU A 108 17.74 0.74 -17.74
N VAL A 109 16.54 1.18 -17.39
CA VAL A 109 15.28 0.52 -17.81
C VAL A 109 14.45 1.32 -18.81
N GLY A 110 14.75 2.60 -19.04
CA GLY A 110 14.04 3.49 -19.95
C GLY A 110 12.67 3.96 -19.47
N ASP A 111 12.30 3.66 -18.22
CA ASP A 111 11.01 4.02 -17.63
C ASP A 111 11.04 5.43 -17.03
N LYS A 112 9.90 6.13 -17.09
CA LYS A 112 9.73 7.41 -16.38
C LYS A 112 9.60 7.19 -14.88
N ARG A 113 10.40 7.92 -14.11
CA ARG A 113 10.38 7.96 -12.65
C ARG A 113 10.01 9.36 -12.17
N TYR A 114 9.55 9.45 -10.92
CA TYR A 114 9.27 10.75 -10.31
C TYR A 114 9.44 10.73 -8.79
N CYS A 115 9.73 11.91 -8.24
CA CYS A 115 9.70 12.21 -6.81
C CYS A 115 8.80 13.43 -6.56
N LEU A 116 8.22 13.52 -5.37
CA LEU A 116 7.35 14.62 -4.96
C LEU A 116 7.96 15.36 -3.77
N PHE A 117 8.02 16.69 -3.88
CA PHE A 117 8.57 17.55 -2.84
C PHE A 117 7.59 18.66 -2.48
N ALA A 118 7.46 18.95 -1.19
CA ALA A 118 6.74 20.12 -0.70
C ALA A 118 7.54 21.42 -0.82
N ASP A 119 8.84 21.31 -1.03
CA ASP A 119 9.81 22.40 -0.98
C ASP A 119 10.62 22.45 -2.27
N GLU A 120 10.72 23.63 -2.88
CA GLU A 120 11.40 23.85 -4.15
C GLU A 120 12.91 23.60 -4.06
N ASP A 121 13.54 24.04 -2.97
CA ASP A 121 14.98 23.91 -2.78
C ASP A 121 15.39 22.44 -2.65
N LYS A 122 14.56 21.62 -1.98
CA LYS A 122 14.74 20.16 -1.95
C LYS A 122 14.56 19.53 -3.32
N ALA A 123 13.53 19.92 -4.07
CA ALA A 123 13.33 19.41 -5.42
C ALA A 123 14.51 19.73 -6.35
N ARG A 124 15.06 20.94 -6.23
CA ARG A 124 16.24 21.38 -6.99
C ARG A 124 17.49 20.63 -6.57
N ALA A 125 17.74 20.47 -5.27
CA ALA A 125 18.89 19.71 -4.78
C ALA A 125 18.85 18.25 -5.24
N GLU A 126 17.68 17.62 -5.26
CA GLU A 126 17.52 16.27 -5.82
C GLU A 126 17.75 16.27 -7.34
N ALA A 127 17.22 17.27 -8.05
CA ALA A 127 17.44 17.39 -9.50
C ALA A 127 18.93 17.48 -9.85
N ASP A 128 19.70 18.30 -9.14
CA ASP A 128 21.15 18.45 -9.31
C ASP A 128 21.90 17.11 -9.09
N ASP A 129 21.41 16.26 -8.20
CA ASP A 129 21.99 14.92 -7.96
C ASP A 129 21.63 13.93 -9.09
N ILE A 130 20.37 13.93 -9.52
CA ILE A 130 19.87 13.06 -10.59
C ILE A 130 20.50 13.44 -11.94
N GLU A 131 20.76 14.73 -12.19
CA GLU A 131 21.42 15.23 -13.41
C GLU A 131 22.83 14.64 -13.62
N GLN A 132 23.46 14.10 -12.57
CA GLN A 132 24.77 13.45 -12.69
C GLN A 132 24.70 12.09 -13.41
N TRP A 133 23.53 11.46 -13.47
CA TRP A 133 23.39 10.09 -13.99
C TRP A 133 22.16 9.83 -14.84
N ALA A 134 21.18 10.74 -14.92
CA ALA A 134 20.00 10.61 -15.78
C ALA A 134 19.80 11.82 -16.71
N GLU A 135 19.02 11.60 -17.77
CA GLU A 135 18.65 12.63 -18.75
C GLU A 135 17.14 12.95 -18.70
N ASN A 136 16.75 14.02 -19.39
CA ASN A 136 15.36 14.47 -19.53
C ASN A 136 14.67 14.79 -18.19
N ILE A 137 15.39 15.50 -17.32
CA ILE A 137 14.90 15.88 -16.01
C ILE A 137 14.00 17.11 -16.14
N THR A 138 12.83 17.04 -15.51
CA THR A 138 11.84 18.13 -15.49
C THR A 138 11.22 18.26 -14.11
N THR A 139 10.96 19.49 -13.69
CA THR A 139 10.26 19.79 -12.43
C THR A 139 9.01 20.61 -12.74
N ASP A 140 7.84 20.05 -12.40
CA ASP A 140 6.55 20.73 -12.56
C ASP A 140 5.93 21.03 -11.19
N LEU A 141 5.15 22.11 -11.09
CA LEU A 141 4.21 22.29 -9.98
C LEU A 141 2.91 21.56 -10.30
N ILE A 142 2.47 20.69 -9.39
CA ILE A 142 1.20 19.98 -9.51
C ILE A 142 0.34 20.22 -8.26
N GLU A 143 -0.97 20.36 -8.45
CA GLU A 143 -1.93 20.26 -7.36
C GLU A 143 -2.37 18.81 -7.19
N MET A 144 -2.36 18.32 -5.96
CA MET A 144 -2.75 16.94 -5.66
C MET A 144 -3.34 16.78 -4.25
N ASP A 145 -3.93 15.62 -4.03
CA ASP A 145 -4.40 15.15 -2.74
C ASP A 145 -3.21 14.67 -1.91
N VAL A 146 -2.98 15.29 -0.76
CA VAL A 146 -1.88 14.95 0.15
C VAL A 146 -2.42 14.49 1.49
N ALA A 147 -1.69 13.60 2.15
CA ALA A 147 -2.07 13.06 3.45
C ALA A 147 -2.01 14.16 4.52
N THR A 148 -2.98 14.16 5.44
CA THR A 148 -2.94 14.98 6.65
C THR A 148 -2.41 14.18 7.84
N PRO A 149 -1.99 14.85 8.94
CA PRO A 149 -1.68 14.15 10.18
C PRO A 149 -2.85 13.31 10.73
N LEU A 150 -4.09 13.62 10.34
CA LEU A 150 -5.25 12.82 10.73
C LEU A 150 -5.28 11.47 10.01
N LEU A 151 -4.93 11.42 8.72
CA LEU A 151 -4.80 10.14 8.01
C LEU A 151 -3.71 9.27 8.64
N ALA A 152 -2.58 9.86 9.02
CA ALA A 152 -1.51 9.14 9.69
C ALA A 152 -1.94 8.49 11.01
N LYS A 153 -2.82 9.14 11.78
CA LYS A 153 -3.42 8.55 12.99
C LYS A 153 -4.33 7.37 12.68
N VAL A 154 -5.09 7.45 11.58
CA VAL A 154 -6.00 6.38 11.15
C VAL A 154 -5.23 5.16 10.63
N THR A 155 -4.13 5.39 9.92
CA THR A 155 -3.28 4.31 9.35
C THR A 155 -2.19 3.82 10.31
N GLY A 156 -1.97 4.51 11.43
CA GLY A 156 -0.94 4.18 12.41
C GLY A 156 0.49 4.48 11.95
N GLN A 157 0.67 5.28 10.90
CA GLN A 157 1.98 5.60 10.31
C GLN A 157 1.93 6.88 9.47
N GLU A 158 3.10 7.48 9.21
CA GLU A 158 3.19 8.51 8.18
C GLU A 158 2.84 7.93 6.79
N VAL A 159 2.18 8.74 5.97
CA VAL A 159 1.70 8.36 4.65
C VAL A 159 2.33 9.30 3.63
N SER A 160 3.04 8.74 2.66
CA SER A 160 3.58 9.50 1.55
C SER A 160 2.45 9.97 0.62
N ASP A 161 2.67 11.09 -0.06
CA ASP A 161 1.64 11.75 -0.86
C ASP A 161 1.14 10.88 -2.03
N ASP A 162 2.01 10.02 -2.58
CA ASP A 162 1.68 9.06 -3.64
C ASP A 162 0.76 7.91 -3.17
N LEU A 163 0.71 7.64 -1.86
CA LEU A 163 -0.15 6.61 -1.26
C LEU A 163 -1.38 7.18 -0.57
N ALA A 164 -1.57 8.51 -0.61
CA ALA A 164 -2.58 9.17 0.21
C ALA A 164 -4.00 8.63 -0.06
N VAL A 165 -4.38 8.45 -1.33
CA VAL A 165 -5.71 7.92 -1.70
C VAL A 165 -5.84 6.42 -1.40
N ASP A 166 -4.79 5.64 -1.63
CA ASP A 166 -4.73 4.21 -1.26
C ASP A 166 -5.03 4.01 0.24
N MET A 167 -4.40 4.84 1.06
CA MET A 167 -4.54 4.80 2.52
C MET A 167 -5.90 5.27 3.02
N VAL A 168 -6.58 6.17 2.30
CA VAL A 168 -7.99 6.50 2.60
C VAL A 168 -8.86 5.25 2.47
N LEU A 169 -8.65 4.44 1.43
CA LEU A 169 -9.43 3.22 1.25
C LEU A 169 -9.21 2.24 2.40
N THR A 170 -7.97 2.05 2.85
CA THR A 170 -7.69 1.15 4.00
C THR A 170 -8.43 1.61 5.25
N GLY A 171 -8.46 2.91 5.53
CA GLY A 171 -9.20 3.47 6.68
C GLY A 171 -10.71 3.31 6.56
N ILE A 172 -11.28 3.52 5.36
CA ILE A 172 -12.72 3.31 5.13
C ILE A 172 -13.10 1.83 5.28
N VAL A 173 -12.28 0.90 4.76
CA VAL A 173 -12.56 -0.54 4.87
C VAL A 173 -12.51 -1.00 6.33
N GLU A 174 -11.55 -0.50 7.11
CA GLU A 174 -11.46 -0.76 8.55
C GLU A 174 -12.74 -0.38 9.30
N GLU A 175 -13.32 0.78 8.98
CA GLU A 175 -14.54 1.30 9.62
C GLU A 175 -15.82 0.59 9.21
N LEU A 176 -15.97 0.26 7.92
CA LEU A 176 -17.26 -0.26 7.40
C LEU A 176 -17.46 -1.75 7.67
N ASP A 177 -16.38 -2.51 7.92
CA ASP A 177 -16.40 -3.96 8.23
C ASP A 177 -17.09 -4.86 7.15
N VAL A 178 -17.38 -4.31 5.96
CA VAL A 178 -18.05 -5.00 4.84
C VAL A 178 -17.08 -5.88 4.02
N PHE A 179 -15.81 -5.53 4.01
CA PHE A 179 -14.73 -6.27 3.35
C PHE A 179 -13.71 -6.69 4.41
N ASP A 180 -12.97 -7.76 4.14
CA ASP A 180 -11.85 -8.18 4.98
C ASP A 180 -10.64 -7.26 4.82
N GLY A 181 -10.57 -6.48 3.73
CA GLY A 181 -9.44 -5.59 3.49
C GLY A 181 -9.32 -5.05 2.06
N VAL A 182 -8.10 -4.62 1.71
CA VAL A 182 -7.75 -4.06 0.40
C VAL A 182 -6.72 -4.95 -0.29
N TRP A 183 -6.80 -5.07 -1.61
CA TRP A 183 -5.90 -5.85 -2.44
C TRP A 183 -5.33 -5.03 -3.58
N TRP A 184 -4.00 -5.02 -3.71
CA TRP A 184 -3.24 -4.48 -4.82
C TRP A 184 -2.78 -5.63 -5.71
N ALA A 185 -3.50 -5.84 -6.81
CA ALA A 185 -3.21 -6.88 -7.79
C ALA A 185 -2.04 -6.49 -8.73
N ASP A 186 -0.90 -6.11 -8.13
CA ASP A 186 0.31 -5.74 -8.87
C ASP A 186 0.85 -6.92 -9.68
N ARG A 187 1.60 -6.62 -10.74
CA ARG A 187 2.21 -7.67 -11.58
C ARG A 187 3.24 -8.43 -10.74
N LEU A 188 3.25 -9.76 -10.84
CA LEU A 188 4.29 -10.57 -10.21
C LEU A 188 5.60 -10.37 -10.97
N ASP A 189 6.54 -9.67 -10.34
CA ASP A 189 7.86 -9.36 -10.87
C ASP A 189 8.86 -9.13 -9.72
N PRO A 190 9.33 -10.21 -9.06
CA PRO A 190 10.17 -10.09 -7.87
C PRO A 190 11.53 -9.41 -8.13
N ALA A 191 12.03 -9.46 -9.37
CA ALA A 191 13.26 -8.78 -9.76
C ALA A 191 13.13 -7.25 -9.68
N ASN A 192 11.91 -6.72 -9.87
CA ASN A 192 11.58 -5.29 -9.79
C ASN A 192 10.77 -4.95 -8.53
N PHE A 193 10.92 -5.74 -7.46
CA PHE A 193 10.25 -5.53 -6.17
C PHE A 193 8.71 -5.48 -6.24
N SER A 194 8.10 -6.22 -7.18
CA SER A 194 6.65 -6.22 -7.39
C SER A 194 6.02 -7.61 -7.19
N ALA A 195 4.93 -7.66 -6.45
CA ALA A 195 4.09 -8.85 -6.31
C ALA A 195 2.67 -8.46 -5.85
N PRO A 196 1.64 -9.25 -6.22
CA PRO A 196 0.31 -9.10 -5.65
C PRO A 196 0.34 -9.14 -4.12
N ARG A 197 -0.35 -8.21 -3.49
CA ARG A 197 -0.45 -8.12 -2.03
C ARG A 197 -1.76 -7.50 -1.60
N GLY A 198 -2.05 -7.60 -0.32
CA GLY A 198 -3.18 -6.92 0.30
C GLY A 198 -2.95 -6.73 1.78
N CYS A 199 -3.96 -6.19 2.42
CA CYS A 199 -4.00 -6.03 3.86
C CYS A 199 -5.31 -6.59 4.38
N ILE A 200 -5.28 -7.37 5.46
CA ILE A 200 -6.48 -7.69 6.25
C ILE A 200 -6.66 -6.56 7.25
N SER A 201 -7.84 -5.97 7.28
CA SER A 201 -8.24 -4.97 8.28
C SER A 201 -8.15 -5.56 9.69
N MET A 202 -7.76 -4.74 10.67
CA MET A 202 -7.55 -5.22 12.04
C MET A 202 -8.88 -5.69 12.66
N SER A 203 -9.97 -4.96 12.40
CA SER A 203 -11.34 -5.36 12.74
C SER A 203 -11.73 -6.71 12.11
N ALA A 204 -11.26 -6.98 10.90
CA ALA A 204 -11.54 -8.20 10.16
C ALA A 204 -10.72 -9.42 10.63
N LEU A 205 -9.54 -9.20 11.21
CA LEU A 205 -8.58 -10.26 11.53
C LEU A 205 -9.15 -11.33 12.47
N CYS A 206 -10.09 -10.96 13.35
CA CYS A 206 -10.75 -11.91 14.24
C CYS A 206 -11.55 -13.01 13.50
N ARG A 207 -11.88 -12.80 12.22
CA ARG A 207 -12.58 -13.74 11.33
C ARG A 207 -11.64 -14.76 10.67
N TRP A 208 -10.33 -14.63 10.86
CA TRP A 208 -9.31 -15.47 10.25
C TRP A 208 -8.64 -16.38 11.29
N ASP A 209 -8.43 -17.63 10.92
CA ASP A 209 -7.49 -18.53 11.58
C ASP A 209 -6.09 -18.27 11.03
N VAL A 210 -5.10 -18.35 11.92
CA VAL A 210 -3.70 -18.06 11.61
C VAL A 210 -2.83 -19.19 12.13
N GLU A 211 -2.15 -19.86 11.21
CA GLU A 211 -1.31 -21.03 11.51
C GLU A 211 0.13 -20.76 11.08
N GLN A 212 1.09 -21.00 11.97
CA GLN A 212 2.50 -20.90 11.60
C GLN A 212 2.87 -22.07 10.69
N ARG A 213 3.42 -21.78 9.51
CA ARG A 213 3.97 -22.80 8.64
C ARG A 213 5.24 -23.34 9.29
N ALA A 214 5.28 -24.65 9.54
CA ALA A 214 6.51 -25.30 9.96
C ALA A 214 7.60 -25.06 8.91
N PRO A 215 8.86 -24.80 9.32
CA PRO A 215 9.97 -24.73 8.37
C PRO A 215 10.00 -26.02 7.56
N ALA A 216 10.17 -25.90 6.24
CA ALA A 216 10.32 -27.07 5.38
C ALA A 216 11.49 -27.89 5.94
N ARG A 217 11.23 -29.15 6.33
CA ARG A 217 12.31 -30.08 6.66
C ARG A 217 13.18 -30.20 5.41
N ARG A 218 14.40 -29.68 5.49
CA ARG A 218 15.43 -29.91 4.48
C ARG A 218 15.88 -31.36 4.53
#